data_AF-A0A519KYF2-F1
#
_entry.id   AF-A0A519KYF2-F1
#
_cell.length_a   1.000
_cell.length_b   1.000
_cell.length_c   1.000
_cell.angle_alpha   90.00
_cell.angle_beta   90.00
_cell.angle_gamma   90.00
#
_symmetry.space_group_name_H-M   'P 1'
#
loop_
_entity.id
_entity.type
_entity.pdbx_description
1 polymer ?
#
loop_
_entity_poly.entity_id
_entity_poly.type
_entity_poly.pdbx_seq_one_letter_code
_entity_poly.pdbx_strand_id
1 'polypeptide(L)'
;QAHGSPGNLLDLYAAVDIPESETFGSTPFDILGLKRDSADIQKSDVPDINMLKFSSSAANVMGKKLISNETFTWLTEHFKTSWSQAKPEVEQVFLSGINHVFYHGTTYTPADVKFPGWLFYASTNFVPENSLWPQLSGLNSYVARTQSVLQSGKSDNELLIYWPVYDQWASPKGKDVAFKIHNIEKWLQPTEFYKNLDKLGKSGYSLDMVSDKMISEAKLDNQNIQVSKGGGSYKVLIIPQLDYLPESTLKNILNLAQNGASIIFQNEPKNIPGYFEAEKRKTELQTLWKSIPFQQNGNVKSATFGKGKIILTSDVEKGLEYLKIEREKLTDTGLKFVRRKFDGGKYYYIVNHTSKEINQNIPLNFVGKQVALMNPENGDYGIAETQNNSVKIQLKSGKSLIVKASETADNSVAKWKYVEKTEAPIVLNQLWQLSFKEGGPELPKSRTLTKLQPWTNFTEDA
;
A
#
# COMPACT_ATOMS: atom_id res chain seq x y z
N GLN A 1 14.97 -9.47 -1.59
CA GLN A 1 13.56 -9.90 -1.65
C GLN A 1 13.37 -11.23 -0.90
N ALA A 2 12.22 -11.45 -0.25
CA ALA A 2 11.95 -12.71 0.49
C ALA A 2 10.80 -13.54 -0.10
N HIS A 3 9.93 -12.94 -0.90
CA HIS A 3 8.88 -13.64 -1.62
C HIS A 3 9.48 -14.72 -2.54
N GLY A 4 8.73 -15.79 -2.79
CA GLY A 4 9.22 -17.01 -3.45
C GLY A 4 9.88 -18.01 -2.49
N SER A 5 10.23 -17.59 -1.26
CA SER A 5 10.70 -18.50 -0.22
C SER A 5 9.55 -19.36 0.35
N PRO A 6 9.81 -20.59 0.80
CA PRO A 6 8.87 -21.37 1.59
C PRO A 6 8.84 -20.94 3.08
N GLY A 7 9.76 -20.08 3.51
CA GLY A 7 9.85 -19.60 4.87
C GLY A 7 8.81 -18.53 5.21
N ASN A 8 8.71 -18.18 6.50
CA ASN A 8 7.85 -17.09 6.95
C ASN A 8 8.36 -15.76 6.37
N LEU A 9 7.66 -15.22 5.38
CA LEU A 9 8.00 -13.96 4.70
C LEU A 9 8.19 -12.78 5.67
N LEU A 10 7.37 -12.66 6.71
CA LEU A 10 7.49 -11.56 7.67
C LEU A 10 8.81 -11.64 8.44
N ASP A 11 9.20 -12.85 8.86
CA ASP A 11 10.46 -13.06 9.56
C ASP A 11 11.68 -12.84 8.65
N LEU A 12 11.59 -13.29 7.40
CA LEU A 12 12.66 -13.10 6.41
C LEU A 12 12.84 -11.62 6.03
N TYR A 13 11.75 -10.88 5.83
CA TYR A 13 11.81 -9.43 5.61
C TYR A 13 12.30 -8.68 6.87
N ALA A 14 11.94 -9.15 8.07
CA ALA A 14 12.42 -8.57 9.31
C ALA A 14 13.94 -8.76 9.53
N ALA A 15 14.53 -9.81 8.96
CA ALA A 15 15.94 -10.15 9.16
C ALA A 15 16.94 -9.25 8.41
N VAL A 16 16.49 -8.46 7.43
CA VAL A 16 17.36 -7.61 6.58
C VAL A 16 17.17 -6.12 6.87
N ASP A 17 18.15 -5.28 6.58
CA ASP A 17 18.07 -3.83 6.88
C ASP A 17 16.99 -3.09 6.09
N ILE A 18 16.87 -3.41 4.80
CA ILE A 18 15.90 -2.83 3.88
C ILE A 18 15.13 -3.98 3.22
N PRO A 19 13.93 -4.33 3.72
CA PRO A 19 13.12 -5.36 3.08
C PRO A 19 12.64 -4.85 1.72
N GLU A 20 12.81 -5.70 0.72
CA GLU A 20 12.51 -5.37 -0.67
C GLU A 20 11.40 -6.25 -1.24
N SER A 21 10.32 -5.63 -1.69
CA SER A 21 9.27 -6.30 -2.47
C SER A 21 9.52 -6.12 -3.98
N GLU A 22 8.56 -6.51 -4.79
CA GLU A 22 8.58 -6.36 -6.25
C GLU A 22 7.17 -5.97 -6.72
N THR A 23 7.02 -5.27 -7.84
CA THR A 23 5.77 -5.22 -8.60
C THR A 23 5.99 -5.81 -9.97
N PHE A 24 5.19 -6.82 -10.28
CA PHE A 24 5.18 -7.45 -11.59
C PHE A 24 3.84 -7.18 -12.28
N GLY A 25 3.87 -6.79 -13.56
CA GLY A 25 2.67 -6.44 -14.32
C GLY A 25 2.09 -5.06 -13.97
N SER A 26 1.03 -4.65 -14.69
CA SER A 26 0.45 -3.30 -14.59
C SER A 26 -1.05 -3.30 -14.31
N THR A 27 -1.48 -2.61 -13.26
CA THR A 27 -2.84 -2.66 -12.71
C THR A 27 -3.85 -1.86 -13.55
N PRO A 28 -5.01 -2.41 -13.96
CA PRO A 28 -6.02 -1.69 -14.73
C PRO A 28 -6.78 -0.69 -13.85
N PHE A 29 -6.25 0.53 -13.71
CA PHE A 29 -6.87 1.59 -12.93
C PHE A 29 -8.08 2.21 -13.65
N ASP A 30 -9.14 2.51 -12.89
CA ASP A 30 -10.31 3.28 -13.35
C ASP A 30 -9.98 4.78 -13.38
N ILE A 31 -8.92 5.20 -14.06
CA ILE A 31 -8.51 6.60 -14.16
C ILE A 31 -8.98 7.20 -15.48
N LEU A 32 -9.72 8.31 -15.40
CA LEU A 32 -10.23 9.00 -16.57
C LEU A 32 -9.08 9.49 -17.47
N GLY A 33 -9.07 9.03 -18.72
CA GLY A 33 -8.06 9.42 -19.71
C GLY A 33 -6.74 8.65 -19.63
N LEU A 34 -6.62 7.65 -18.74
CA LEU A 34 -5.46 6.76 -18.72
C LEU A 34 -5.48 5.84 -19.95
N LYS A 35 -4.60 6.11 -20.91
CA LYS A 35 -4.48 5.33 -22.14
C LYS A 35 -3.65 4.08 -21.90
N ARG A 36 -4.17 2.92 -22.32
CA ARG A 36 -3.48 1.63 -22.35
C ARG A 36 -3.85 0.91 -23.64
N ASP A 37 -2.89 0.25 -24.25
CA ASP A 37 -3.20 -0.69 -25.32
C ASP A 37 -3.80 -1.95 -24.69
N SER A 38 -5.00 -2.36 -25.12
CA SER A 38 -5.66 -3.56 -24.63
C SER A 38 -4.85 -4.83 -24.87
N ALA A 39 -3.98 -4.84 -25.89
CA ALA A 39 -3.08 -5.96 -26.17
C ALA A 39 -1.95 -6.08 -25.12
N ASP A 40 -1.54 -4.97 -24.53
CA ASP A 40 -0.44 -4.91 -23.54
C ASP A 40 -0.95 -5.04 -22.09
N ILE A 41 -2.26 -5.25 -21.88
CA ILE A 41 -2.82 -5.50 -20.55
C ILE A 41 -2.57 -6.96 -20.17
N GLN A 42 -1.59 -7.18 -19.30
CA GLN A 42 -1.37 -8.49 -18.71
C GLN A 42 -2.55 -8.86 -17.80
N LYS A 43 -3.17 -10.02 -18.08
CA LYS A 43 -4.34 -10.53 -17.32
C LYS A 43 -3.94 -11.43 -16.15
N SER A 44 -2.71 -11.91 -16.16
CA SER A 44 -2.08 -12.66 -15.07
C SER A 44 -1.11 -11.77 -14.32
N ASP A 45 -0.87 -12.05 -13.03
CA ASP A 45 0.10 -11.31 -12.21
C ASP A 45 -0.17 -9.80 -12.13
N VAL A 46 -1.38 -9.44 -11.67
CA VAL A 46 -1.71 -8.05 -11.34
C VAL A 46 -1.09 -7.70 -9.98
N PRO A 47 -0.38 -6.57 -9.84
CA PRO A 47 0.17 -6.13 -8.57
C PRO A 47 -0.88 -6.06 -7.45
N ASP A 48 -0.54 -6.64 -6.31
CA ASP A 48 -1.46 -6.77 -5.17
C ASP A 48 -0.91 -6.05 -3.94
N ILE A 49 -1.70 -5.10 -3.43
CA ILE A 49 -1.29 -4.26 -2.30
C ILE A 49 -1.05 -5.08 -1.01
N ASN A 50 -1.80 -6.15 -0.80
CA ASN A 50 -1.64 -7.00 0.39
C ASN A 50 -0.40 -7.87 0.28
N MET A 51 -0.04 -8.31 -0.93
CA MET A 51 1.24 -9.00 -1.15
C MET A 51 2.44 -8.06 -0.90
N LEU A 52 2.38 -6.82 -1.39
CA LEU A 52 3.40 -5.80 -1.10
C LEU A 52 3.54 -5.54 0.41
N LYS A 53 2.41 -5.56 1.12
CA LYS A 53 2.34 -5.32 2.57
C LYS A 53 3.11 -6.31 3.41
N PHE A 54 3.52 -7.49 2.92
CA PHE A 54 4.43 -8.36 3.68
C PHE A 54 5.76 -7.67 4.00
N SER A 55 6.33 -6.97 3.03
CA SER A 55 7.59 -6.24 3.20
C SER A 55 7.43 -5.02 4.11
N SER A 56 6.36 -4.24 3.90
CA SER A 56 6.13 -3.02 4.66
C SER A 56 5.68 -3.32 6.09
N SER A 57 4.91 -4.38 6.31
CA SER A 57 4.53 -4.84 7.65
C SER A 57 5.75 -5.22 8.47
N ALA A 58 6.62 -6.05 7.92
CA ALA A 58 7.86 -6.44 8.60
C ALA A 58 8.73 -5.23 8.95
N ALA A 59 8.87 -4.28 8.03
CA ALA A 59 9.60 -3.04 8.32
C ALA A 59 8.93 -2.17 9.38
N ASN A 60 7.62 -1.93 9.26
CA ASN A 60 6.86 -1.08 10.17
C ASN A 60 6.88 -1.64 11.59
N VAL A 61 6.64 -2.95 11.74
CA VAL A 61 6.65 -3.66 13.02
C VAL A 61 8.06 -3.63 13.65
N MET A 62 9.11 -3.76 12.84
CA MET A 62 10.50 -3.78 13.29
C MET A 62 11.17 -2.39 13.33
N GLY A 63 10.44 -1.31 13.02
CA GLY A 63 10.96 0.06 13.10
C GLY A 63 12.01 0.41 12.05
N LYS A 64 12.02 -0.30 10.91
CA LYS A 64 12.94 -0.02 9.80
C LYS A 64 12.49 1.24 9.05
N LYS A 65 13.45 2.08 8.67
CA LYS A 65 13.18 3.37 8.03
C LYS A 65 12.80 3.22 6.55
N LEU A 66 13.51 2.36 5.84
CA LEU A 66 13.38 2.18 4.40
C LEU A 66 12.76 0.84 4.08
N ILE A 67 11.87 0.85 3.09
CA ILE A 67 11.14 -0.31 2.59
C ILE A 67 11.21 -0.20 1.08
N SER A 68 11.91 -1.13 0.43
CA SER A 68 12.16 -1.03 -1.00
C SER A 68 11.22 -1.88 -1.84
N ASN A 69 11.20 -1.54 -3.13
CA ASN A 69 10.46 -2.28 -4.13
C ASN A 69 11.21 -2.20 -5.46
N GLU A 70 11.40 -3.36 -6.07
CA GLU A 70 11.68 -3.46 -7.49
C GLU A 70 10.39 -3.10 -8.26
N THR A 71 10.38 -1.92 -8.89
CA THR A 71 9.18 -1.30 -9.42
C THR A 71 9.19 -1.28 -10.95
N PHE A 72 8.03 -1.56 -11.55
CA PHE A 72 7.79 -1.59 -12.99
C PHE A 72 8.38 -2.78 -13.76
N THR A 73 8.42 -3.97 -13.17
CA THR A 73 8.80 -5.21 -13.86
C THR A 73 7.64 -5.67 -14.76
N TRP A 74 7.49 -5.05 -15.93
CA TRP A 74 6.35 -5.28 -16.83
C TRP A 74 6.74 -6.03 -18.10
N LEU A 75 5.88 -6.96 -18.53
CA LEU A 75 5.97 -7.68 -19.80
C LEU A 75 4.99 -7.11 -20.84
N THR A 76 5.03 -5.80 -21.06
CA THR A 76 4.35 -5.15 -22.18
C THR A 76 5.24 -5.21 -23.45
N GLU A 77 5.07 -4.27 -24.38
CA GLU A 77 6.03 -4.07 -25.48
C GLU A 77 6.99 -2.91 -25.20
N HIS A 78 8.25 -3.05 -25.66
CA HIS A 78 9.25 -2.00 -25.50
C HIS A 78 8.79 -0.71 -26.18
N PHE A 79 9.09 0.43 -25.55
CA PHE A 79 8.76 1.77 -26.04
C PHE A 79 7.26 2.09 -26.17
N LYS A 80 6.36 1.22 -25.66
CA LYS A 80 4.91 1.49 -25.59
C LYS A 80 4.42 1.95 -24.22
N THR A 81 5.23 1.79 -23.17
CA THR A 81 4.87 2.25 -21.82
C THR A 81 5.05 3.77 -21.69
N SER A 82 4.02 4.47 -21.23
CA SER A 82 4.12 5.88 -20.87
C SER A 82 4.35 6.10 -19.37
N TRP A 83 5.04 7.18 -18.99
CA TRP A 83 5.18 7.56 -17.57
C TRP A 83 3.85 7.86 -16.88
N SER A 84 2.81 8.22 -17.64
CA SER A 84 1.46 8.35 -17.11
C SER A 84 0.85 7.02 -16.64
N GLN A 85 1.29 5.87 -17.18
CA GLN A 85 0.92 4.54 -16.69
C GLN A 85 1.74 4.15 -15.46
N ALA A 86 3.02 4.53 -15.42
CA ALA A 86 3.91 4.24 -14.30
C ALA A 86 3.47 4.95 -13.00
N LYS A 87 2.97 6.20 -13.10
CA LYS A 87 2.54 6.97 -11.93
C LYS A 87 1.53 6.21 -11.03
N PRO A 88 0.33 5.81 -11.48
CA PRO A 88 -0.63 5.16 -10.59
C PRO A 88 -0.14 3.82 -10.02
N GLU A 89 0.77 3.12 -10.70
CA GLU A 89 1.39 1.91 -10.16
C GLU A 89 2.33 2.21 -8.99
N VAL A 90 3.23 3.19 -9.11
CA VAL A 90 4.08 3.58 -7.97
C VAL A 90 3.27 4.18 -6.82
N GLU A 91 2.11 4.79 -7.11
CA GLU A 91 1.18 5.21 -6.07
C GLU A 91 0.62 4.03 -5.28
N GLN A 92 0.30 2.91 -5.94
CA GLN A 92 -0.14 1.68 -5.26
C GLN A 92 0.98 1.08 -4.41
N VAL A 93 2.22 1.13 -4.88
CA VAL A 93 3.41 0.76 -4.10
C VAL A 93 3.49 1.62 -2.83
N PHE A 94 3.39 2.94 -2.95
CA PHE A 94 3.39 3.84 -1.80
C PHE A 94 2.22 3.60 -0.82
N LEU A 95 1.02 3.34 -1.33
CA LEU A 95 -0.16 3.03 -0.52
C LEU A 95 0.00 1.73 0.29
N SER A 96 0.88 0.82 -0.13
CA SER A 96 1.21 -0.38 0.67
C SER A 96 2.09 -0.07 1.89
N GLY A 97 2.66 1.14 1.97
CA GLY A 97 3.62 1.55 3.00
C GLY A 97 5.08 1.50 2.55
N ILE A 98 5.37 1.00 1.34
CA ILE A 98 6.70 1.07 0.72
C ILE A 98 7.07 2.54 0.49
N ASN A 99 8.36 2.89 0.65
CA ASN A 99 8.81 4.28 0.57
C ASN A 99 10.17 4.47 -0.10
N HIS A 100 10.72 3.44 -0.75
CA HIS A 100 12.03 3.47 -1.41
C HIS A 100 12.07 2.63 -2.71
N VAL A 101 11.58 3.17 -3.82
CA VAL A 101 11.42 2.43 -5.08
C VAL A 101 12.67 2.45 -5.96
N PHE A 102 12.91 1.35 -6.66
CA PHE A 102 13.95 1.21 -7.67
C PHE A 102 13.32 0.76 -8.98
N TYR A 103 13.61 1.44 -10.09
CA TYR A 103 13.04 1.08 -11.38
C TYR A 103 13.74 -0.14 -11.95
N HIS A 104 12.96 -1.09 -12.45
CA HIS A 104 13.46 -2.28 -13.14
C HIS A 104 13.22 -2.14 -14.65
N GLY A 105 14.21 -1.78 -15.46
CA GLY A 105 15.56 -1.36 -15.10
C GLY A 105 16.19 -0.48 -16.18
N THR A 106 17.45 -0.12 -15.99
CA THR A 106 18.28 0.61 -16.96
C THR A 106 19.30 -0.35 -17.55
N THR A 107 18.90 -1.04 -18.62
CA THR A 107 19.77 -2.01 -19.31
C THR A 107 20.99 -1.31 -19.90
N TYR A 108 22.19 -1.82 -19.60
CA TYR A 108 23.41 -1.29 -20.18
C TYR A 108 23.50 -1.61 -21.68
N THR A 109 23.85 -0.58 -22.46
CA THR A 109 24.13 -0.69 -23.90
C THR A 109 25.54 -0.16 -24.17
N PRO A 110 26.46 -0.96 -24.77
CA PRO A 110 27.74 -0.45 -25.25
C PRO A 110 27.59 0.63 -26.32
N ALA A 111 28.52 1.60 -26.36
CA ALA A 111 28.43 2.78 -27.24
C ALA A 111 28.45 2.47 -28.75
N ASP A 112 28.94 1.31 -29.16
CA ASP A 112 29.01 0.85 -30.55
C ASP A 112 27.75 0.08 -31.00
N VAL A 113 26.83 -0.22 -30.08
CA VAL A 113 25.56 -0.86 -30.40
C VAL A 113 24.59 0.20 -30.92
N LYS A 114 24.05 -0.03 -32.12
CA LYS A 114 23.07 0.87 -32.73
C LYS A 114 21.75 0.86 -31.95
N PHE A 115 20.98 1.94 -32.09
CA PHE A 115 19.61 2.02 -31.58
C PHE A 115 18.80 0.76 -31.96
N PRO A 116 18.00 0.18 -31.04
CA PRO A 116 17.66 0.69 -29.70
C PRO A 116 18.63 0.30 -28.57
N GLY A 117 19.78 -0.29 -28.89
CA GLY A 117 20.68 -0.84 -27.88
C GLY A 117 20.29 -2.25 -27.43
N TRP A 118 20.80 -2.65 -26.27
CA TRP A 118 20.43 -3.91 -25.64
C TRP A 118 19.13 -3.75 -24.86
N LEU A 119 18.24 -4.72 -25.02
CA LEU A 119 16.94 -4.75 -24.38
C LEU A 119 16.91 -5.87 -23.35
N PHE A 120 16.38 -5.57 -22.16
CA PHE A 120 16.05 -6.59 -21.17
C PHE A 120 14.62 -7.10 -21.36
N TYR A 121 14.30 -8.27 -20.80
CA TYR A 121 13.00 -8.91 -21.00
C TYR A 121 11.83 -8.07 -20.45
N ALA A 122 12.05 -7.36 -19.33
CA ALA A 122 11.10 -6.38 -18.82
C ALA A 122 11.12 -5.13 -19.70
N SER A 123 9.96 -4.78 -20.26
CA SER A 123 9.87 -3.91 -21.42
C SER A 123 9.54 -2.44 -21.13
N THR A 124 9.36 -2.05 -19.86
CA THR A 124 9.21 -0.64 -19.48
C THR A 124 10.43 0.21 -19.86
N ASN A 125 11.63 -0.39 -19.89
CA ASN A 125 12.86 0.11 -20.51
C ASN A 125 13.25 1.55 -20.12
N PHE A 126 13.70 1.74 -18.87
CA PHE A 126 14.19 3.02 -18.36
C PHE A 126 15.64 3.29 -18.81
N VAL A 127 15.83 3.58 -20.10
CA VAL A 127 17.14 3.85 -20.71
C VAL A 127 17.16 5.19 -21.46
N PRO A 128 18.32 5.83 -21.66
CA PRO A 128 18.45 7.08 -22.43
C PRO A 128 17.88 7.04 -23.85
N GLU A 129 17.89 5.86 -24.49
CA GLU A 129 17.36 5.63 -25.82
C GLU A 129 15.82 5.63 -25.87
N ASN A 130 15.15 5.53 -24.72
CA ASN A 130 13.70 5.64 -24.65
C ASN A 130 13.28 7.08 -24.99
N SER A 131 12.36 7.26 -25.95
CA SER A 131 11.88 8.58 -26.39
C SER A 131 11.25 9.41 -25.25
N LEU A 132 10.86 8.76 -24.15
CA LEU A 132 10.33 9.42 -22.96
C LEU A 132 11.41 9.79 -21.92
N TRP A 133 12.69 9.48 -22.16
CA TRP A 133 13.78 9.75 -21.22
C TRP A 133 13.87 11.22 -20.78
N PRO A 134 13.76 12.23 -21.66
CA PRO A 134 13.78 13.64 -21.24
C PRO A 134 12.67 14.00 -20.23
N GLN A 135 11.54 13.28 -20.25
CA GLN A 135 10.41 13.50 -19.36
C GLN A 135 10.49 12.71 -18.05
N LEU A 136 11.48 11.82 -17.88
CA LEU A 136 11.64 11.00 -16.67
C LEU A 136 11.82 11.85 -15.41
N SER A 137 12.41 13.05 -15.54
CA SER A 137 12.56 14.02 -14.45
C SER A 137 11.24 14.39 -13.77
N GLY A 138 10.13 14.39 -14.50
CA GLY A 138 8.79 14.65 -13.95
C GLY A 138 8.34 13.53 -13.01
N LEU A 139 8.47 12.28 -13.44
CA LEU A 139 8.16 11.10 -12.61
C LEU A 139 9.10 11.02 -11.39
N ASN A 140 10.40 11.24 -11.58
CA ASN A 140 11.38 11.24 -10.51
C ASN A 140 11.12 12.33 -9.47
N SER A 141 10.75 13.54 -9.89
CA SER A 141 10.44 14.65 -8.97
C SER A 141 9.22 14.33 -8.10
N TYR A 142 8.20 13.72 -8.71
CA TYR A 142 7.02 13.22 -8.02
C TYR A 142 7.38 12.13 -6.99
N VAL A 143 8.13 11.11 -7.41
CA VAL A 143 8.60 10.01 -6.54
C VAL A 143 9.45 10.56 -5.39
N ALA A 144 10.41 11.45 -5.67
CA ALA A 144 11.27 12.04 -4.66
C ALA A 144 10.49 12.81 -3.59
N ARG A 145 9.53 13.66 -4.00
CA ARG A 145 8.66 14.41 -3.07
C ARG A 145 7.83 13.46 -2.22
N THR A 146 7.18 12.46 -2.81
CA THR A 146 6.36 11.49 -2.07
C THR A 146 7.20 10.66 -1.09
N GLN A 147 8.34 10.13 -1.52
CA GLN A 147 9.26 9.38 -0.64
C GLN A 147 9.79 10.22 0.52
N SER A 148 10.11 11.50 0.29
CA SER A 148 10.60 12.38 1.37
C SER A 148 9.62 12.44 2.55
N VAL A 149 8.32 12.44 2.27
CA VAL A 149 7.27 12.42 3.29
C VAL A 149 7.06 11.01 3.85
N LEU A 150 7.00 9.98 3.01
CA LEU A 150 6.76 8.60 3.46
C LEU A 150 7.93 7.99 4.24
N GLN A 151 9.14 8.52 4.08
CA GLN A 151 10.32 8.18 4.90
C GLN A 151 10.42 9.00 6.19
N SER A 152 9.56 10.00 6.37
CA SER A 152 9.50 10.82 7.59
C SER A 152 8.65 10.14 8.67
N GLY A 153 8.98 10.37 9.94
CA GLY A 153 8.19 9.88 11.08
C GLY A 153 8.16 8.34 11.21
N LYS A 154 7.01 7.79 11.60
CA LYS A 154 6.73 6.34 11.75
C LYS A 154 5.41 5.97 11.07
N SER A 155 5.22 4.68 10.81
CA SER A 155 3.91 4.19 10.35
C SER A 155 2.85 4.46 11.43
N ASP A 156 1.64 4.82 11.02
CA ASP A 156 0.50 5.09 11.90
C ASP A 156 -0.63 4.08 11.65
N ASN A 157 -0.28 2.80 11.60
CA ASN A 157 -1.23 1.69 11.45
C ASN A 157 -1.80 1.28 12.82
N GLU A 158 -3.12 1.18 12.93
CA GLU A 158 -3.79 0.85 14.20
C GLU A 158 -4.03 -0.64 14.43
N LEU A 159 -4.01 -1.47 13.38
CA LEU A 159 -4.28 -2.91 13.47
C LEU A 159 -3.02 -3.75 13.24
N LEU A 160 -2.83 -4.80 14.05
CA LEU A 160 -1.98 -5.94 13.71
C LEU A 160 -2.85 -7.14 13.33
N ILE A 161 -2.50 -7.82 12.24
CA ILE A 161 -3.17 -9.05 11.84
C ILE A 161 -2.14 -10.18 11.79
N TYR A 162 -2.36 -11.23 12.59
CA TYR A 162 -1.51 -12.42 12.58
C TYR A 162 -1.60 -13.12 11.22
N TRP A 163 -0.46 -13.49 10.64
CA TRP A 163 -0.42 -14.30 9.43
C TRP A 163 -0.41 -15.79 9.77
N PRO A 164 -1.49 -16.55 9.51
CA PRO A 164 -1.60 -17.96 9.88
C PRO A 164 -0.84 -18.85 8.89
N VAL A 165 0.49 -18.73 8.86
CA VAL A 165 1.36 -19.42 7.89
C VAL A 165 1.25 -20.95 7.97
N TYR A 166 0.96 -21.48 9.16
CA TYR A 166 0.83 -22.93 9.38
C TYR A 166 -0.31 -23.57 8.60
N ASP A 167 -1.41 -22.85 8.37
CA ASP A 167 -2.53 -23.36 7.56
C ASP A 167 -2.10 -23.58 6.11
N GLN A 168 -1.15 -22.77 5.62
CA GLN A 168 -0.57 -22.94 4.28
C GLN A 168 0.39 -24.12 4.22
N TRP A 169 1.28 -24.23 5.20
CA TRP A 169 2.24 -25.34 5.26
C TRP A 169 1.57 -26.69 5.54
N ALA A 170 0.41 -26.71 6.20
CA ALA A 170 -0.39 -27.91 6.44
C ALA A 170 -1.22 -28.35 5.22
N SER A 171 -1.25 -27.55 4.14
CA SER A 171 -1.98 -27.89 2.92
C SER A 171 -1.46 -29.20 2.33
N PRO A 172 -2.33 -30.20 2.06
CA PRO A 172 -1.91 -31.48 1.48
C PRO A 172 -1.58 -31.37 -0.03
N LYS A 173 -1.78 -30.19 -0.64
CA LYS A 173 -1.57 -29.97 -2.07
C LYS A 173 -0.13 -29.52 -2.34
N GLY A 174 0.69 -30.45 -2.83
CA GLY A 174 2.09 -30.20 -3.19
C GLY A 174 3.06 -30.56 -2.07
N LYS A 175 4.34 -30.73 -2.43
CA LYS A 175 5.44 -31.00 -1.47
C LYS A 175 6.32 -29.77 -1.20
N ASP A 176 6.06 -28.69 -1.94
CA ASP A 176 6.78 -27.42 -1.87
C ASP A 176 5.75 -26.29 -1.92
N VAL A 177 5.82 -25.38 -0.95
CA VAL A 177 4.92 -24.22 -0.82
C VAL A 177 5.77 -22.97 -0.90
N ALA A 178 6.01 -22.48 -2.11
CA ALA A 178 6.69 -21.22 -2.34
C ALA A 178 5.70 -20.05 -2.28
N PHE A 179 5.91 -19.09 -1.38
CA PHE A 179 5.08 -17.89 -1.26
C PHE A 179 5.45 -16.85 -2.31
N LYS A 180 5.16 -17.15 -3.58
CA LYS A 180 5.53 -16.34 -4.75
C LYS A 180 4.68 -15.08 -4.85
N ILE A 181 5.26 -14.04 -5.44
CA ILE A 181 4.52 -12.83 -5.83
C ILE A 181 3.59 -13.08 -7.03
N HIS A 182 3.92 -14.06 -7.86
CA HIS A 182 3.05 -14.58 -8.91
C HIS A 182 2.04 -15.59 -8.36
N ASN A 183 0.91 -15.72 -9.04
CA ASN A 183 -0.14 -16.70 -8.72
C ASN A 183 -0.71 -16.60 -7.29
N ILE A 184 -0.82 -15.39 -6.73
CA ILE A 184 -1.36 -15.18 -5.37
C ILE A 184 -2.82 -15.65 -5.23
N GLU A 185 -3.56 -15.77 -6.33
CA GLU A 185 -4.91 -16.34 -6.37
C GLU A 185 -4.96 -17.80 -5.95
N LYS A 186 -3.81 -18.50 -5.97
CA LYS A 186 -3.72 -19.91 -5.58
C LYS A 186 -3.47 -20.10 -4.09
N TRP A 187 -2.71 -19.21 -3.47
CA TRP A 187 -2.24 -19.40 -2.09
C TRP A 187 -2.71 -18.30 -1.14
N LEU A 188 -2.68 -17.02 -1.54
CA LEU A 188 -2.97 -15.90 -0.64
C LEU A 188 -4.45 -15.50 -0.69
N GLN A 189 -4.95 -15.13 -1.87
CA GLN A 189 -6.30 -14.53 -2.02
C GLN A 189 -7.46 -15.40 -1.51
N PRO A 190 -7.41 -16.75 -1.62
CA PRO A 190 -8.48 -17.60 -1.11
C PRO A 190 -8.62 -17.58 0.42
N THR A 191 -7.59 -17.16 1.16
CA THR A 191 -7.57 -17.23 2.62
C THR A 191 -8.49 -16.21 3.28
N GLU A 192 -9.05 -16.56 4.44
CA GLU A 192 -9.76 -15.59 5.28
C GLU A 192 -8.85 -14.45 5.77
N PHE A 193 -7.57 -14.74 5.98
CA PHE A 193 -6.55 -13.73 6.24
C PHE A 193 -6.53 -12.64 5.16
N TYR A 194 -6.40 -13.01 3.88
CA TYR A 194 -6.40 -12.04 2.79
C TYR A 194 -7.73 -11.29 2.67
N LYS A 195 -8.87 -11.99 2.80
CA LYS A 195 -10.18 -11.34 2.76
C LYS A 195 -10.33 -10.27 3.84
N ASN A 196 -9.81 -10.50 5.05
CA ASN A 196 -9.77 -9.48 6.09
C ASN A 196 -8.86 -8.31 5.72
N LEU A 197 -7.65 -8.57 5.22
CA LEU A 197 -6.73 -7.51 4.79
C LEU A 197 -7.37 -6.60 3.75
N ASP A 198 -7.95 -7.19 2.70
CA ASP A 198 -8.61 -6.47 1.61
C ASP A 198 -9.84 -5.69 2.11
N LYS A 199 -10.74 -6.34 2.86
CA LYS A 199 -11.96 -5.73 3.38
C LYS A 199 -11.66 -4.57 4.33
N LEU A 200 -10.78 -4.78 5.31
CA LEU A 200 -10.45 -3.75 6.31
C LEU A 200 -9.68 -2.59 5.68
N GLY A 201 -8.73 -2.88 4.79
CA GLY A 201 -7.98 -1.86 4.05
C GLY A 201 -8.90 -0.98 3.20
N LYS A 202 -9.80 -1.57 2.41
CA LYS A 202 -10.80 -0.82 1.60
C LYS A 202 -11.77 -0.02 2.47
N SER A 203 -12.10 -0.51 3.65
CA SER A 203 -13.00 0.18 4.58
C SER A 203 -12.32 1.35 5.31
N GLY A 204 -11.00 1.48 5.22
CA GLY A 204 -10.25 2.62 5.76
C GLY A 204 -9.55 2.35 7.09
N TYR A 205 -9.37 1.08 7.46
CA TYR A 205 -8.47 0.71 8.55
C TYR A 205 -7.03 0.59 8.04
N SER A 206 -6.08 1.08 8.83
CA SER A 206 -4.66 0.94 8.54
C SER A 206 -4.07 -0.22 9.35
N LEU A 207 -3.32 -1.09 8.67
CA LEU A 207 -2.92 -2.40 9.21
C LEU A 207 -1.52 -2.81 8.76
N ASP A 208 -0.85 -3.56 9.63
CA ASP A 208 0.33 -4.38 9.34
C ASP A 208 0.07 -5.85 9.74
N MET A 209 0.86 -6.75 9.18
CA MET A 209 0.88 -8.18 9.47
C MET A 209 1.94 -8.53 10.53
N VAL A 210 1.73 -9.60 11.30
CA VAL A 210 2.67 -10.04 12.35
C VAL A 210 2.85 -11.56 12.35
N SER A 211 4.08 -12.02 12.63
CA SER A 211 4.45 -13.44 12.79
C SER A 211 4.43 -13.90 14.25
N ASP A 212 4.53 -15.20 14.47
CA ASP A 212 4.71 -15.80 15.81
C ASP A 212 5.92 -15.22 16.55
N LYS A 213 7.04 -15.06 15.84
CA LYS A 213 8.28 -14.50 16.41
C LYS A 213 8.04 -13.06 16.87
N MET A 214 7.46 -12.22 16.02
CA MET A 214 7.14 -10.85 16.37
C MET A 214 6.13 -10.77 17.54
N ILE A 215 5.14 -11.66 17.61
CA ILE A 215 4.22 -11.75 18.75
C ILE A 215 4.98 -12.12 20.03
N SER A 216 5.97 -13.00 19.97
CA SER A 216 6.78 -13.39 21.15
C SER A 216 7.64 -12.24 21.69
N GLU A 217 8.00 -11.28 20.84
CA GLU A 217 8.79 -10.09 21.18
C GLU A 217 7.90 -8.90 21.58
N ALA A 218 6.60 -8.98 21.28
CA ALA A 218 5.62 -7.93 21.52
C ALA A 218 5.40 -7.61 22.99
N LYS A 219 5.21 -6.32 23.29
CA LYS A 219 4.90 -5.79 24.61
C LYS A 219 3.82 -4.72 24.52
N LEU A 220 3.21 -4.40 25.66
CA LEU A 220 2.37 -3.21 25.80
C LEU A 220 3.25 -2.01 26.13
N ASP A 221 3.19 -0.99 25.29
CA ASP A 221 3.72 0.34 25.53
C ASP A 221 2.61 1.37 25.33
N ASN A 222 2.38 2.22 26.34
CA ASN A 222 1.34 3.26 26.30
C ASN A 222 -0.05 2.75 25.85
N GLN A 223 -0.48 1.61 26.38
CA GLN A 223 -1.75 0.90 26.06
C GLN A 223 -1.84 0.31 24.64
N ASN A 224 -0.78 0.38 23.85
CA ASN A 224 -0.71 -0.20 22.52
C ASN A 224 0.33 -1.32 22.45
N ILE A 225 0.15 -2.24 21.50
CA ILE A 225 1.09 -3.31 21.20
C ILE A 225 2.26 -2.71 20.41
N GLN A 226 3.49 -3.02 20.82
CA GLN A 226 4.71 -2.69 20.11
C GLN A 226 5.68 -3.88 20.16
N VAL A 227 6.26 -4.23 19.01
CA VAL A 227 7.21 -5.34 18.88
C VAL A 227 8.65 -4.89 19.08
N SER A 228 9.02 -3.77 18.45
CA SER A 228 10.38 -3.24 18.50
C SER A 228 10.41 -1.77 18.91
N LYS A 229 11.51 -1.34 19.52
CA LYS A 229 11.73 0.09 19.78
C LYS A 229 11.85 0.82 18.45
N GLY A 230 10.95 1.78 18.22
CA GLY A 230 10.92 2.53 16.96
C GLY A 230 9.92 1.97 15.95
N GLY A 231 9.42 0.75 16.15
CA GLY A 231 8.34 0.16 15.37
C GLY A 231 6.98 0.82 15.58
N GLY A 232 6.01 0.34 14.80
CA GLY A 232 4.61 0.73 14.89
C GLY A 232 4.00 0.50 16.28
N SER A 233 2.88 1.18 16.52
CA SER A 233 2.14 1.13 17.78
C SER A 233 0.67 0.83 17.47
N TYR A 234 0.21 -0.34 17.89
CA TYR A 234 -1.04 -0.93 17.40
C TYR A 234 -2.06 -1.08 18.51
N LYS A 235 -3.33 -0.78 18.24
CA LYS A 235 -4.40 -0.79 19.24
C LYS A 235 -4.96 -2.19 19.51
N VAL A 236 -4.86 -3.08 18.52
CA VAL A 236 -5.47 -4.42 18.57
C VAL A 236 -4.66 -5.43 17.76
N LEU A 237 -4.58 -6.66 18.28
CA LEU A 237 -4.12 -7.82 17.53
C LEU A 237 -5.32 -8.65 17.08
N ILE A 238 -5.41 -8.89 15.78
CA ILE A 238 -6.44 -9.71 15.15
C ILE A 238 -5.82 -11.05 14.78
N ILE A 239 -6.41 -12.12 15.28
CA ILE A 239 -6.12 -13.49 14.91
C ILE A 239 -7.22 -13.91 13.91
N PRO A 240 -6.90 -13.97 12.61
CA PRO A 240 -7.89 -14.31 11.59
C PRO A 240 -8.32 -15.77 11.75
N GLN A 241 -9.31 -16.18 10.96
CA GLN A 241 -9.75 -17.56 10.97
C GLN A 241 -8.57 -18.48 10.62
N LEU A 242 -8.34 -19.48 11.47
CA LEU A 242 -7.25 -20.45 11.31
C LEU A 242 -7.61 -21.84 11.85
N ASP A 243 -6.89 -22.87 11.41
CA ASP A 243 -6.97 -24.23 11.98
C ASP A 243 -5.78 -24.55 12.90
N TYR A 244 -4.59 -24.03 12.60
CA TYR A 244 -3.36 -24.31 13.33
C TYR A 244 -2.79 -23.08 14.04
N LEU A 245 -2.61 -23.18 15.36
CA LEU A 245 -1.92 -22.18 16.16
C LEU A 245 -1.00 -22.87 17.18
N PRO A 246 0.31 -22.53 17.24
CA PRO A 246 1.16 -23.02 18.31
C PRO A 246 0.64 -22.59 19.70
N GLU A 247 0.73 -23.50 20.66
CA GLU A 247 0.40 -23.24 22.07
C GLU A 247 1.27 -22.12 22.65
N SER A 248 2.53 -22.04 22.24
CA SER A 248 3.46 -20.97 22.61
C SER A 248 3.00 -19.61 22.09
N THR A 249 2.48 -19.55 20.87
CA THR A 249 1.92 -18.32 20.28
C THR A 249 0.66 -17.89 21.03
N LEU A 250 -0.26 -18.81 21.35
CA LEU A 250 -1.43 -18.50 22.17
C LEU A 250 -1.01 -17.98 23.56
N LYS A 251 -0.02 -18.59 24.20
CA LYS A 251 0.52 -18.13 25.49
C LYS A 251 1.04 -16.69 25.41
N ASN A 252 1.76 -16.33 24.35
CA ASN A 252 2.25 -14.97 24.14
C ASN A 252 1.09 -13.98 23.91
N ILE A 253 0.07 -14.37 23.13
CA ILE A 253 -1.15 -13.56 22.92
C ILE A 253 -1.88 -13.32 24.24
N LEU A 254 -2.04 -14.36 25.07
CA LEU A 254 -2.67 -14.24 26.39
C LEU A 254 -1.84 -13.37 27.33
N ASN A 255 -0.51 -13.42 27.25
CA ASN A 255 0.35 -12.51 28.00
C ASN A 255 0.16 -11.05 27.56
N LEU A 256 0.00 -10.76 26.27
CA LEU A 256 -0.36 -9.41 25.81
C LEU A 256 -1.70 -8.97 26.39
N ALA A 257 -2.74 -9.82 26.29
CA ALA A 257 -4.05 -9.53 26.85
C ALA A 257 -3.96 -9.28 28.36
N GLN A 258 -3.26 -10.13 29.10
CA GLN A 258 -3.03 -10.00 30.54
C GLN A 258 -2.46 -8.62 30.91
N ASN A 259 -1.57 -8.08 30.08
CA ASN A 259 -0.92 -6.79 30.27
C ASN A 259 -1.71 -5.58 29.76
N GLY A 260 -2.85 -5.78 29.08
CA GLY A 260 -3.73 -4.69 28.66
C GLY A 260 -4.10 -4.67 27.18
N ALA A 261 -3.54 -5.53 26.34
CA ALA A 261 -3.87 -5.53 24.91
C ALA A 261 -5.33 -5.93 24.65
N SER A 262 -5.87 -5.38 23.57
CA SER A 262 -7.11 -5.88 22.96
C SER A 262 -6.77 -6.91 21.88
N ILE A 263 -7.42 -8.07 21.95
CA ILE A 263 -7.24 -9.17 21.00
C ILE A 263 -8.61 -9.52 20.38
N ILE A 264 -8.66 -9.72 19.07
CA ILE A 264 -9.83 -10.25 18.37
C ILE A 264 -9.46 -11.60 17.76
N PHE A 265 -10.18 -12.67 18.12
CA PHE A 265 -10.12 -13.97 17.47
C PHE A 265 -11.35 -14.15 16.57
N GLN A 266 -11.16 -14.66 15.35
CA GLN A 266 -12.29 -15.06 14.50
C GLN A 266 -12.86 -16.44 14.85
N ASN A 267 -12.03 -17.35 15.34
CA ASN A 267 -12.45 -18.65 15.81
C ASN A 267 -11.52 -19.18 16.92
N GLU A 268 -11.97 -20.24 17.57
CA GLU A 268 -11.13 -21.06 18.45
C GLU A 268 -10.06 -21.81 17.63
N PRO A 269 -8.77 -21.72 18.00
CA PRO A 269 -7.72 -22.55 17.43
C PRO A 269 -7.96 -24.03 17.76
N LYS A 270 -7.98 -24.89 16.74
CA LYS A 270 -8.36 -26.30 16.89
C LYS A 270 -7.18 -27.24 17.07
N ASN A 271 -6.06 -26.93 16.44
CA ASN A 271 -4.88 -27.81 16.37
C ASN A 271 -3.57 -27.04 16.53
N ILE A 272 -2.50 -27.80 16.76
CA ILE A 272 -1.10 -27.34 16.80
C ILE A 272 -0.36 -27.81 15.54
N PRO A 273 0.62 -27.04 15.03
CA PRO A 273 1.45 -27.49 13.92
C PRO A 273 2.54 -28.50 14.35
N GLY A 274 2.85 -29.43 13.45
CA GLY A 274 3.95 -30.40 13.60
C GLY A 274 3.69 -31.55 14.60
N TYR A 275 4.53 -32.59 14.54
CA TYR A 275 4.33 -33.85 15.29
C TYR A 275 5.09 -33.98 16.61
N PHE A 276 6.07 -33.10 16.86
CA PHE A 276 6.84 -33.14 18.11
C PHE A 276 5.89 -32.99 19.32
N GLU A 277 5.84 -33.94 20.27
CA GLU A 277 4.94 -33.88 21.44
C GLU A 277 3.49 -33.43 21.14
N ALA A 278 2.92 -33.82 19.98
CA ALA A 278 1.69 -33.21 19.45
C ALA A 278 0.50 -33.26 20.42
N GLU A 279 0.25 -34.41 21.05
CA GLU A 279 -0.86 -34.59 22.00
C GLU A 279 -0.72 -33.71 23.25
N LYS A 280 0.50 -33.61 23.79
CA LYS A 280 0.79 -32.75 24.94
C LYS A 280 0.57 -31.28 24.58
N ARG A 281 1.11 -30.82 23.45
CA ARG A 281 0.96 -29.43 22.99
C ARG A 281 -0.49 -29.07 22.64
N LYS A 282 -1.22 -30.00 22.03
CA LYS A 282 -2.65 -29.83 21.75
C LYS A 282 -3.48 -29.75 23.03
N THR A 283 -3.14 -30.55 24.04
CA THR A 283 -3.78 -30.46 25.37
C THR A 283 -3.49 -29.11 26.02
N GLU A 284 -2.25 -28.62 25.95
CA GLU A 284 -1.88 -27.30 26.45
C GLU A 284 -2.66 -26.18 25.74
N LEU A 285 -2.74 -26.20 24.41
CA LEU A 285 -3.52 -25.25 23.62
C LEU A 285 -4.99 -25.21 24.08
N GLN A 286 -5.62 -26.37 24.23
CA GLN A 286 -7.01 -26.48 24.68
C GLN A 286 -7.20 -25.96 26.11
N THR A 287 -6.26 -26.25 27.02
CA THR A 287 -6.30 -25.73 28.39
C THR A 287 -6.15 -24.21 28.41
N LEU A 288 -5.22 -23.65 27.64
CA LEU A 288 -5.05 -22.20 27.51
C LEU A 288 -6.33 -21.54 26.97
N TRP A 289 -6.94 -22.10 25.92
CA TRP A 289 -8.18 -21.56 25.36
C TRP A 289 -9.35 -21.60 26.34
N LYS A 290 -9.55 -22.73 27.03
CA LYS A 290 -10.61 -22.90 28.05
C LYS A 290 -10.43 -21.97 29.25
N SER A 291 -9.22 -21.45 29.49
CA SER A 291 -8.98 -20.49 30.56
C SER A 291 -9.56 -19.09 30.28
N ILE A 292 -9.96 -18.81 29.04
CA ILE A 292 -10.53 -17.51 28.66
C ILE A 292 -12.01 -17.46 29.08
N PRO A 293 -12.41 -16.57 30.02
CA PRO A 293 -13.76 -16.56 30.58
C PRO A 293 -14.74 -15.81 29.67
N PHE A 294 -15.01 -16.35 28.48
CA PHE A 294 -15.91 -15.71 27.51
C PHE A 294 -17.34 -15.57 28.05
N GLN A 295 -17.89 -14.37 27.85
CA GLN A 295 -19.27 -14.01 28.11
C GLN A 295 -19.92 -13.46 26.84
N GLN A 296 -21.21 -13.73 26.67
CA GLN A 296 -21.96 -13.18 25.55
C GLN A 296 -22.22 -11.68 25.77
N ASN A 297 -21.82 -10.83 24.81
CA ASN A 297 -21.97 -9.38 24.88
C ASN A 297 -22.53 -8.86 23.55
N GLY A 298 -23.86 -8.84 23.44
CA GLY A 298 -24.55 -8.49 22.20
C GLY A 298 -24.21 -9.47 21.08
N ASN A 299 -23.64 -8.95 19.99
CA ASN A 299 -23.29 -9.74 18.79
C ASN A 299 -21.92 -10.40 18.85
N VAL A 300 -21.14 -10.20 19.92
CA VAL A 300 -19.80 -10.78 20.08
C VAL A 300 -19.72 -11.56 21.40
N LYS A 301 -18.77 -12.49 21.49
CA LYS A 301 -18.32 -13.02 22.78
C LYS A 301 -17.10 -12.21 23.22
N SER A 302 -17.01 -11.87 24.50
CA SER A 302 -15.83 -11.18 25.01
C SER A 302 -15.48 -11.64 26.42
N ALA A 303 -14.21 -11.47 26.78
CA ALA A 303 -13.65 -11.77 28.08
C ALA A 303 -12.72 -10.64 28.50
N THR A 304 -12.77 -10.25 29.76
CA THR A 304 -11.66 -9.52 30.39
C THR A 304 -10.59 -10.55 30.75
N PHE A 305 -9.36 -10.33 30.32
CA PHE A 305 -8.24 -11.23 30.60
C PHE A 305 -7.08 -10.38 31.14
N GLY A 306 -6.83 -10.46 32.45
CA GLY A 306 -5.99 -9.50 33.16
C GLY A 306 -6.48 -8.06 32.98
N LYS A 307 -5.63 -7.19 32.43
CA LYS A 307 -5.96 -5.78 32.16
C LYS A 307 -6.54 -5.54 30.76
N GLY A 308 -6.52 -6.54 29.89
CA GLY A 308 -6.92 -6.42 28.49
C GLY A 308 -8.27 -7.06 28.21
N LYS A 309 -8.58 -7.16 26.91
CA LYS A 309 -9.84 -7.69 26.41
C LYS A 309 -9.59 -8.70 25.29
N ILE A 310 -10.28 -9.82 25.34
CA ILE A 310 -10.30 -10.82 24.27
C ILE A 310 -11.71 -10.88 23.72
N ILE A 311 -11.85 -10.73 22.41
CA ILE A 311 -13.12 -10.78 21.70
C ILE A 311 -13.09 -11.98 20.76
N LEU A 312 -14.19 -12.73 20.70
CA LEU A 312 -14.40 -13.82 19.76
C LEU A 312 -15.61 -13.47 18.88
N THR A 313 -15.35 -13.27 17.59
CA THR A 313 -16.35 -12.88 16.59
C THR A 313 -15.88 -13.28 15.20
N SER A 314 -16.73 -13.92 14.40
CA SER A 314 -16.40 -14.24 13.00
C SER A 314 -16.28 -12.97 12.13
N ASP A 315 -16.92 -11.87 12.54
CA ASP A 315 -16.87 -10.57 11.87
C ASP A 315 -15.95 -9.61 12.62
N VAL A 316 -14.77 -9.36 12.04
CA VAL A 316 -13.73 -8.51 12.66
C VAL A 316 -14.22 -7.07 12.85
N GLU A 317 -15.03 -6.53 11.95
CA GLU A 317 -15.52 -5.15 12.06
C GLU A 317 -16.39 -4.95 13.30
N LYS A 318 -17.24 -5.92 13.65
CA LYS A 318 -18.01 -5.88 14.91
C LYS A 318 -17.11 -5.89 16.14
N GLY A 319 -15.97 -6.59 16.06
CA GLY A 319 -14.96 -6.56 17.12
C GLY A 319 -14.30 -5.19 17.25
N LEU A 320 -13.97 -4.55 16.12
CA LEU A 320 -13.40 -3.20 16.08
C LEU A 320 -14.40 -2.15 16.59
N GLU A 321 -15.67 -2.25 16.20
CA GLU A 321 -16.77 -1.42 16.72
C GLU A 321 -16.93 -1.55 18.23
N TYR A 322 -16.91 -2.78 18.75
CA TYR A 322 -16.97 -3.04 20.19
C TYR A 322 -15.79 -2.42 20.94
N LEU A 323 -14.59 -2.43 20.33
CA LEU A 323 -13.40 -1.76 20.85
C LEU A 323 -13.38 -0.25 20.61
N LYS A 324 -14.36 0.30 19.88
CA LYS A 324 -14.42 1.71 19.45
C LYS A 324 -13.17 2.14 18.66
N ILE A 325 -12.66 1.24 17.81
CA ILE A 325 -11.57 1.56 16.88
C ILE A 325 -12.19 2.11 15.60
N GLU A 326 -11.91 3.38 15.31
CA GLU A 326 -12.48 4.08 14.17
C GLU A 326 -11.59 3.96 12.92
N ARG A 327 -12.21 3.60 11.78
CA ARG A 327 -11.61 3.68 10.44
C ARG A 327 -11.54 5.14 9.94
N GLU A 328 -10.71 5.40 8.94
CA GLU A 328 -10.74 6.66 8.20
C GLU A 328 -11.90 6.68 7.20
N LYS A 329 -12.92 7.50 7.44
CA LYS A 329 -14.10 7.60 6.58
C LYS A 329 -13.82 8.28 5.23
N LEU A 330 -12.61 8.81 5.02
CA LEU A 330 -12.21 9.36 3.72
C LEU A 330 -12.33 8.32 2.59
N THR A 331 -12.20 7.02 2.89
CA THR A 331 -12.31 5.95 1.88
C THR A 331 -13.71 5.79 1.31
N ASP A 332 -14.75 6.31 1.98
CA ASP A 332 -16.14 6.31 1.48
C ASP A 332 -16.28 7.13 0.19
N THR A 333 -15.32 8.02 -0.08
CA THR A 333 -15.22 8.80 -1.32
C THR A 333 -14.57 8.03 -2.49
N GLY A 334 -13.99 6.86 -2.22
CA GLY A 334 -13.15 6.10 -3.14
C GLY A 334 -11.66 6.48 -3.10
N LEU A 335 -11.28 7.50 -2.32
CA LEU A 335 -9.88 7.83 -2.08
C LEU A 335 -9.16 6.71 -1.30
N LYS A 336 -7.92 6.42 -1.69
CA LYS A 336 -7.02 5.54 -0.95
C LYS A 336 -6.03 6.38 -0.15
N PHE A 337 -5.49 5.82 0.93
CA PHE A 337 -4.48 6.53 1.73
C PHE A 337 -3.45 5.62 2.40
N VAL A 338 -2.33 6.23 2.80
CA VAL A 338 -1.41 5.70 3.81
C VAL A 338 -1.06 6.82 4.79
N ARG A 339 -0.91 6.50 6.08
CA ARG A 339 -0.60 7.48 7.13
C ARG A 339 0.81 7.32 7.67
N ARG A 340 1.43 8.46 7.97
CA ARG A 340 2.67 8.57 8.72
C ARG A 340 2.43 9.46 9.94
N LYS A 341 2.95 9.08 11.10
CA LYS A 341 2.97 9.92 12.30
C LYS A 341 4.34 10.57 12.45
N PHE A 342 4.37 11.88 12.67
CA PHE A 342 5.58 12.61 13.06
C PHE A 342 5.36 13.25 14.44
N ASP A 343 6.39 13.86 15.00
CA ASP A 343 6.25 14.56 16.28
C ASP A 343 5.37 15.81 16.11
N GLY A 344 4.22 15.84 16.79
CA GLY A 344 3.24 16.90 16.65
C GLY A 344 2.31 16.81 15.43
N GLY A 345 2.16 15.65 14.78
CA GLY A 345 1.13 15.51 13.74
C GLY A 345 1.15 14.23 12.92
N LYS A 346 0.41 14.26 11.81
CA LYS A 346 0.30 13.16 10.84
C LYS A 346 0.35 13.65 9.40
N TYR A 347 0.96 12.84 8.54
CA TYR A 347 0.78 12.94 7.10
C TYR A 347 -0.23 11.90 6.64
N TYR A 348 -1.08 12.31 5.71
CA TYR A 348 -1.91 11.44 4.90
C TYR A 348 -1.46 11.60 3.45
N TYR A 349 -0.94 10.52 2.86
CA TYR A 349 -0.77 10.49 1.41
C TYR A 349 -2.04 9.93 0.81
N ILE A 350 -2.81 10.75 0.09
CA ILE A 350 -4.11 10.41 -0.48
C ILE A 350 -4.05 10.32 -2.01
N VAL A 351 -4.75 9.35 -2.57
CA VAL A 351 -4.70 9.06 -4.01
C VAL A 351 -6.11 8.80 -4.55
N ASN A 352 -6.43 9.44 -5.68
CA ASN A 352 -7.66 9.21 -6.42
C ASN A 352 -7.40 8.30 -7.64
N HIS A 353 -7.61 7.00 -7.46
CA HIS A 353 -7.57 6.00 -8.55
C HIS A 353 -8.94 5.73 -9.18
N THR A 354 -9.93 6.57 -8.91
CA THR A 354 -11.29 6.46 -9.48
C THR A 354 -11.48 7.39 -10.66
N SER A 355 -12.51 7.17 -11.45
CA SER A 355 -12.87 8.00 -12.61
C SER A 355 -13.53 9.33 -12.21
N LYS A 356 -13.85 9.49 -10.92
CA LYS A 356 -14.59 10.64 -10.38
C LYS A 356 -13.65 11.73 -9.88
N GLU A 357 -14.08 12.98 -10.02
CA GLU A 357 -13.44 14.11 -9.33
C GLU A 357 -13.98 14.20 -7.89
N ILE A 358 -13.08 14.40 -6.93
CA ILE A 358 -13.44 14.63 -5.52
C ILE A 358 -13.30 16.13 -5.24
N ASN A 359 -14.40 16.81 -4.93
CA ASN A 359 -14.42 18.24 -4.59
C ASN A 359 -15.32 18.50 -3.38
N GLN A 360 -14.91 18.05 -2.20
CA GLN A 360 -15.74 18.10 -0.99
C GLN A 360 -14.90 18.17 0.29
N ASN A 361 -15.57 18.46 1.42
CA ASN A 361 -14.97 18.30 2.74
C ASN A 361 -14.92 16.80 3.07
N ILE A 362 -13.73 16.28 3.36
CA ILE A 362 -13.53 14.88 3.78
C ILE A 362 -13.19 14.83 5.26
N PRO A 363 -13.79 13.91 6.05
CA PRO A 363 -13.42 13.73 7.44
C PRO A 363 -12.06 13.06 7.54
N LEU A 364 -11.22 13.53 8.47
CA LEU A 364 -10.01 12.84 8.90
C LEU A 364 -10.11 12.56 10.39
N ASN A 365 -9.67 11.38 10.84
CA ASN A 365 -9.65 11.07 12.27
C ASN A 365 -8.66 11.98 13.04
N PHE A 366 -7.74 12.64 12.33
CA PHE A 366 -6.82 13.62 12.90
C PHE A 366 -6.63 14.83 11.97
N VAL A 367 -6.95 16.03 12.46
CA VAL A 367 -6.79 17.32 11.75
C VAL A 367 -5.79 18.24 12.48
N GLY A 368 -5.58 18.07 13.79
CA GLY A 368 -4.72 18.94 14.59
C GLY A 368 -5.26 20.38 14.65
N LYS A 369 -4.35 21.35 14.84
CA LYS A 369 -4.65 22.79 14.82
C LYS A 369 -4.56 23.42 13.43
N GLN A 370 -3.78 22.84 12.53
CA GLN A 370 -3.59 23.35 11.18
C GLN A 370 -3.38 22.18 10.21
N VAL A 371 -4.00 22.28 9.03
CA VAL A 371 -3.78 21.35 7.92
C VAL A 371 -3.17 22.07 6.73
N ALA A 372 -2.10 21.52 6.18
CA ALA A 372 -1.53 21.95 4.90
C ALA A 372 -1.75 20.88 3.83
N LEU A 373 -2.06 21.30 2.61
CA LEU A 373 -2.03 20.46 1.41
C LEU A 373 -0.69 20.66 0.71
N MET A 374 -0.12 19.58 0.19
CA MET A 374 1.12 19.58 -0.59
C MET A 374 0.90 18.73 -1.84
N ASN A 375 1.15 19.29 -3.01
CA ASN A 375 1.03 18.60 -4.28
C ASN A 375 2.37 17.96 -4.67
N PRO A 376 2.49 16.62 -4.63
CA PRO A 376 3.73 15.94 -4.98
C PRO A 376 4.11 16.09 -6.47
N GLU A 377 3.17 16.37 -7.38
CA GLU A 377 3.48 16.52 -8.81
C GLU A 377 4.30 17.78 -9.07
N ASN A 378 3.89 18.93 -8.53
CA ASN A 378 4.48 20.23 -8.87
C ASN A 378 5.19 20.93 -7.70
N GLY A 379 5.00 20.48 -6.45
CA GLY A 379 5.59 21.06 -5.26
C GLY A 379 4.80 22.20 -4.62
N ASP A 380 3.61 22.55 -5.14
CA ASP A 380 2.75 23.56 -4.52
C ASP A 380 2.30 23.11 -3.13
N TYR A 381 2.22 24.05 -2.19
CA TYR A 381 1.73 23.80 -0.84
C TYR A 381 0.97 25.01 -0.27
N GLY A 382 0.12 24.78 0.71
CA GLY A 382 -0.65 25.84 1.36
C GLY A 382 -1.61 25.33 2.44
N ILE A 383 -2.08 26.24 3.30
CA ILE A 383 -3.01 25.91 4.38
C ILE A 383 -4.40 25.62 3.82
N ALA A 384 -4.93 24.45 4.16
CA ALA A 384 -6.23 23.97 3.71
C ALA A 384 -7.37 24.69 4.43
N GLU A 385 -8.53 24.75 3.78
CA GLU A 385 -9.79 25.04 4.47
C GLU A 385 -10.21 23.82 5.30
N THR A 386 -10.54 24.04 6.58
CA THR A 386 -10.98 23.00 7.51
C THR A 386 -12.27 23.39 8.22
N GLN A 387 -13.18 22.44 8.39
CA GLN A 387 -14.44 22.62 9.10
C GLN A 387 -14.82 21.32 9.83
N ASN A 388 -15.10 21.36 11.14
CA ASN A 388 -15.58 20.21 11.94
C ASN A 388 -14.78 18.90 11.71
N ASN A 389 -13.46 18.92 11.91
CA ASN A 389 -12.55 17.79 11.63
C ASN A 389 -12.60 17.25 10.18
N SER A 390 -13.05 18.08 9.25
CA SER A 390 -13.00 17.79 7.82
C SER A 390 -12.11 18.80 7.10
N VAL A 391 -11.50 18.36 6.01
CA VAL A 391 -10.58 19.13 5.16
C VAL A 391 -11.18 19.25 3.77
N LYS A 392 -11.21 20.46 3.20
CA LYS A 392 -11.62 20.67 1.81
C LYS A 392 -10.58 20.11 0.86
N ILE A 393 -10.96 19.09 0.09
CA ILE A 393 -10.11 18.45 -0.91
C ILE A 393 -10.72 18.63 -2.30
N GLN A 394 -9.87 19.04 -3.24
CA GLN A 394 -10.11 19.07 -4.68
C GLN A 394 -9.08 18.18 -5.37
N LEU A 395 -9.51 17.00 -5.82
CA LEU A 395 -8.62 15.98 -6.37
C LEU A 395 -9.25 15.30 -7.59
N LYS A 396 -8.69 15.58 -8.77
CA LYS A 396 -9.11 14.96 -10.03
C LYS A 396 -8.73 13.48 -10.09
N SER A 397 -9.36 12.76 -11.00
CA SER A 397 -9.01 11.37 -11.33
C SER A 397 -7.51 11.24 -11.66
N GLY A 398 -6.83 10.23 -11.10
CA GLY A 398 -5.40 9.97 -11.29
C GLY A 398 -4.45 10.91 -10.55
N LYS A 399 -4.96 11.77 -9.66
CA LYS A 399 -4.16 12.71 -8.87
C LYS A 399 -4.00 12.26 -7.42
N SER A 400 -2.95 12.77 -6.79
CA SER A 400 -2.62 12.52 -5.39
C SER A 400 -2.23 13.81 -4.67
N LEU A 401 -2.40 13.82 -3.35
CA LEU A 401 -2.07 14.92 -2.46
C LEU A 401 -1.44 14.37 -1.18
N ILE A 402 -0.59 15.18 -0.56
CA ILE A 402 -0.12 14.95 0.79
C ILE A 402 -0.84 15.96 1.69
N VAL A 403 -1.53 15.47 2.71
CA VAL A 403 -2.19 16.27 3.74
C VAL A 403 -1.35 16.20 5.00
N LYS A 404 -0.80 17.33 5.44
CA LYS A 404 -0.05 17.45 6.69
C LYS A 404 -0.95 18.07 7.75
N ALA A 405 -1.44 17.25 8.67
CA ALA A 405 -2.20 17.69 9.84
C ALA A 405 -1.23 17.86 11.02
N SER A 406 -1.24 19.03 11.68
CA SER A 406 -0.27 19.37 12.73
C SER A 406 -0.91 20.03 13.94
N GLU A 407 -0.38 19.72 15.12
CA GLU A 407 -0.71 20.37 16.40
C GLU A 407 -0.09 21.77 16.56
N THR A 408 0.80 22.16 15.63
CA THR A 408 1.45 23.46 15.59
C THR A 408 1.04 24.19 14.32
N ALA A 409 0.53 25.41 14.46
CA ALA A 409 0.23 26.26 13.32
C ALA A 409 1.50 26.96 12.84
N ASP A 410 1.72 26.96 11.53
CA ASP A 410 2.73 27.77 10.86
C ASP A 410 2.03 28.93 10.13
N ASN A 411 2.23 30.15 10.64
CA ASN A 411 1.64 31.36 10.07
C ASN A 411 2.41 31.89 8.86
N SER A 412 3.57 31.31 8.52
CA SER A 412 4.35 31.71 7.34
C SER A 412 3.83 31.10 6.04
N VAL A 413 3.02 30.05 6.12
CA VAL A 413 2.47 29.34 4.97
C VAL A 413 1.20 30.04 4.46
N ALA A 414 1.18 30.39 3.18
CA ALA A 414 0.00 30.97 2.54
C ALA A 414 -1.18 29.98 2.48
N LYS A 415 -2.40 30.51 2.29
CA LYS A 415 -3.59 29.67 2.08
C LYS A 415 -3.48 28.88 0.76
N TRP A 416 -4.00 27.66 0.78
CA TRP A 416 -4.14 26.84 -0.41
C TRP A 416 -5.06 27.54 -1.42
N LYS A 417 -4.67 27.50 -2.70
CA LYS A 417 -5.46 28.07 -3.80
C LYS A 417 -6.38 27.00 -4.37
N TYR A 418 -7.64 27.05 -3.99
CA TYR A 418 -8.66 26.19 -4.57
C TYR A 418 -9.00 26.66 -5.99
N VAL A 419 -9.28 25.70 -6.87
CA VAL A 419 -9.81 25.98 -8.19
C VAL A 419 -11.27 26.36 -8.02
N GLU A 420 -11.56 27.64 -8.28
CA GLU A 420 -12.90 28.21 -8.31
C GLU A 420 -13.56 28.01 -9.68
N LYS A 421 -14.66 28.72 -9.95
CA LYS A 421 -15.35 28.72 -11.24
C LYS A 421 -14.37 28.90 -12.39
N THR A 422 -14.43 27.97 -13.35
CA THR A 422 -13.74 28.11 -14.64
C THR A 422 -14.26 29.35 -15.36
N GLU A 423 -13.35 30.23 -15.77
CA GLU A 423 -13.64 31.34 -16.67
C GLU A 423 -14.08 30.84 -18.05
N ALA A 424 -14.45 31.76 -18.94
CA ALA A 424 -14.77 31.43 -20.32
C ALA A 424 -13.61 30.63 -20.97
N PRO A 425 -13.90 29.53 -21.69
CA PRO A 425 -12.85 28.70 -22.27
C PRO A 425 -12.05 29.48 -23.31
N ILE A 426 -10.72 29.30 -23.30
CA ILE A 426 -9.87 29.77 -24.39
C ILE A 426 -10.03 28.79 -25.56
N VAL A 427 -10.68 29.25 -26.63
CA VAL A 427 -10.86 28.44 -27.85
C VAL A 427 -9.59 28.54 -28.71
N LEU A 428 -8.92 27.41 -28.90
CA LEU A 428 -7.71 27.31 -29.74
C LEU A 428 -8.07 26.78 -31.14
N ASN A 429 -8.68 27.64 -31.97
CA ASN A 429 -9.15 27.30 -33.33
C ASN A 429 -8.24 27.83 -34.46
N GLN A 430 -7.12 28.47 -34.11
CA GLN A 430 -6.08 28.86 -35.06
C GLN A 430 -5.36 27.64 -35.65
N LEU A 431 -4.69 27.85 -36.79
CA LEU A 431 -3.82 26.85 -37.41
C LEU A 431 -2.68 26.47 -36.46
N TRP A 432 -2.41 25.18 -36.35
CA TRP A 432 -1.30 24.63 -35.57
C TRP A 432 -0.12 24.33 -36.47
N GLN A 433 1.07 24.76 -36.08
CA GLN A 433 2.31 24.37 -36.74
C GLN A 433 2.93 23.19 -36.00
N LEU A 434 3.02 22.04 -36.65
CA LEU A 434 3.65 20.83 -36.13
C LEU A 434 5.03 20.66 -36.78
N SER A 435 6.06 20.51 -35.95
CA SER A 435 7.43 20.21 -36.36
C SER A 435 8.02 19.12 -35.47
N PHE A 436 8.78 18.20 -36.08
CA PHE A 436 9.49 17.12 -35.41
C PHE A 436 10.94 17.53 -35.21
N LYS A 437 11.38 17.65 -33.96
CA LYS A 437 12.71 18.19 -33.61
C LYS A 437 13.77 17.11 -33.46
N GLU A 438 13.38 15.96 -32.94
CA GLU A 438 14.25 14.85 -32.55
C GLU A 438 13.56 13.53 -32.87
N GLY A 439 14.33 12.47 -33.12
CA GLY A 439 13.85 11.17 -33.57
C GLY A 439 14.75 10.57 -34.65
N GLY A 440 14.37 9.43 -35.20
CA GLY A 440 15.11 8.78 -36.28
C GLY A 440 14.46 7.45 -36.72
N PRO A 441 14.96 6.83 -37.81
CA PRO A 441 16.10 7.28 -38.63
C PRO A 441 15.79 8.50 -39.52
N GLU A 442 14.52 8.77 -39.81
CA GLU A 442 14.06 9.94 -40.56
C GLU A 442 12.99 10.69 -39.76
N LEU A 443 12.98 12.02 -39.87
CA LEU A 443 11.95 12.86 -39.24
C LEU A 443 10.77 13.05 -40.20
N PRO A 444 9.52 12.94 -39.73
CA PRO A 444 8.37 13.28 -40.56
C PRO A 444 8.41 14.77 -40.96
N LYS A 445 7.74 15.11 -42.05
CA LYS A 445 7.69 16.51 -42.52
C LYS A 445 6.91 17.38 -41.55
N SER A 446 7.30 18.66 -41.45
CA SER A 446 6.50 19.66 -40.74
C SER A 446 5.17 19.91 -41.45
N ARG A 447 4.10 20.18 -40.70
CA ARG A 447 2.74 20.30 -41.22
C ARG A 447 1.99 21.45 -40.55
N THR A 448 1.11 22.08 -41.30
CA THR A 448 0.10 22.99 -40.74
C THR A 448 -1.21 22.23 -40.55
N LEU A 449 -1.74 22.19 -39.33
CA LEU A 449 -2.98 21.49 -38.99
C LEU A 449 -4.11 22.48 -38.72
N THR A 450 -5.27 22.24 -39.34
CA THR A 450 -6.52 22.96 -39.02
C THR A 450 -7.20 22.42 -37.77
N LYS A 451 -6.86 21.19 -37.36
CA LYS A 451 -7.38 20.51 -36.16
C LYS A 451 -6.33 19.58 -35.58
N LEU A 452 -6.24 19.53 -34.24
CA LEU A 452 -5.40 18.56 -33.53
C LEU A 452 -5.91 17.14 -33.75
N GLN A 453 -4.98 16.23 -34.06
CA GLN A 453 -5.25 14.80 -34.22
C GLN A 453 -3.98 14.01 -33.85
N PRO A 454 -4.09 12.70 -33.54
CA PRO A 454 -2.92 11.85 -33.38
C PRO A 454 -2.06 11.87 -34.65
N TRP A 455 -0.77 12.19 -34.49
CA TRP A 455 0.20 12.15 -35.59
C TRP A 455 0.31 10.81 -36.30
N THR A 456 0.01 9.70 -35.62
CA THR A 456 -0.07 8.35 -36.19
C THR A 456 -1.17 8.19 -37.23
N ASN A 457 -2.07 9.17 -37.37
CA ASN A 457 -3.10 9.17 -38.40
C ASN A 457 -2.61 9.79 -39.73
N PHE A 458 -1.39 10.33 -39.78
CA PHE A 458 -0.83 10.87 -41.02
C PHE A 458 -0.37 9.71 -41.92
N THR A 459 -1.21 9.34 -42.90
CA THR A 459 -0.95 8.20 -43.80
C THR A 459 0.18 8.44 -44.81
N GLU A 460 0.61 9.69 -44.98
CA GLU A 460 1.67 10.09 -45.92
C GLU A 460 3.09 9.85 -45.36
N ASP A 461 3.20 9.54 -44.06
CA ASP A 461 4.47 9.26 -43.37
C ASP A 461 4.65 7.75 -43.06
N ALA A 462 3.73 6.88 -43.54
CA ALA A 462 3.65 5.45 -43.23
C ALA A 462 4.38 4.55 -44.24
#